data_AF-A2X8A0-F1
#
_entry.id   AF-A2X8A0-F1
#
_cell.length_a   1.000
_cell.length_b   1.000
_cell.length_c   1.000
_cell.angle_alpha   90.00
_cell.angle_beta   90.00
_cell.angle_gamma   90.00
#
_symmetry.space_group_name_H-M   'P 1'
#
loop_
_entity.id
_entity.type
_entity.pdbx_description
1 polymer ?
#
loop_
_entity_poly.entity_id
_entity_poly.type
_entity_poly.pdbx_seq_one_letter_code
_entity_poly.pdbx_strand_id
1 'polypeptide(L)'
;MTPPGSISTTSSNLRAQQKPSIPKKPCAFGAPPRHLHRPCKKNAAVSVACTGQGEQRSSPAIAAPQEAQAGTFSVEFRTRDGCRLGISRYPDFAYNAQGGRGVGVVASSGEDSGTVLVEFDVSSLYIPAMSGATTKFLGLPLPPFLKIDILPEALRGNIDPTSGQVDLKFRSRFCFSVGSIYRAPPLFVDTTLTSEESSGAIRRGTGERMDGEGRCKLVGVAVVDPIDDIFMNTFLSLPTECIAYLNATISITEPS
;
A
#
# COMPACT_ATOMS: atom_id res chain seq x y z
N MET A 1 -2.42 55.31 -51.09
CA MET A 1 -1.34 55.77 -50.19
C MET A 1 -0.39 54.61 -49.96
N THR A 2 0.88 54.88 -50.28
CA THR A 2 2.18 54.26 -49.94
C THR A 2 2.31 52.82 -49.36
N PRO A 3 3.41 52.11 -49.71
CA PRO A 3 3.72 50.71 -49.36
C PRO A 3 4.82 50.63 -48.27
N PRO A 4 5.76 49.65 -48.27
CA PRO A 4 5.70 48.25 -47.80
C PRO A 4 6.61 48.01 -46.57
N GLY A 5 6.62 46.79 -46.02
CA GLY A 5 7.53 46.42 -44.93
C GLY A 5 7.88 44.93 -44.90
N SER A 6 8.98 44.58 -45.53
CA SER A 6 9.72 43.31 -45.44
C SER A 6 10.82 43.37 -44.35
N ILE A 7 11.47 42.22 -44.09
CA ILE A 7 12.72 42.00 -43.31
C ILE A 7 12.42 41.68 -41.81
N SER A 8 12.96 40.66 -41.13
CA SER A 8 14.21 39.90 -41.27
C SER A 8 14.12 38.53 -40.60
N THR A 9 14.63 37.50 -41.28
CA THR A 9 15.19 36.29 -40.69
C THR A 9 16.59 36.59 -40.16
N THR A 10 16.85 36.31 -38.88
CA THR A 10 18.22 36.22 -38.33
C THR A 10 18.40 34.89 -37.61
N SER A 11 19.31 34.11 -38.18
CA SER A 11 19.90 32.90 -37.65
C SER A 11 21.14 33.28 -36.83
N SER A 12 21.33 32.66 -35.67
CA SER A 12 22.61 32.64 -34.94
C SER A 12 22.71 31.30 -34.21
N ASN A 13 23.41 30.34 -34.82
CA ASN A 13 24.80 29.98 -34.55
C ASN A 13 25.06 29.28 -33.21
N LEU A 14 25.21 27.95 -33.36
CA LEU A 14 26.15 27.03 -32.70
C LEU A 14 27.26 27.65 -31.83
N ARG A 15 27.35 27.17 -30.59
CA ARG A 15 28.61 27.03 -29.82
C ARG A 15 28.42 25.83 -28.90
N ALA A 16 28.95 24.67 -29.29
CA ALA A 16 30.25 24.12 -28.91
C ALA A 16 30.35 23.77 -27.41
N GLN A 17 30.63 22.48 -27.21
CA GLN A 17 30.84 21.72 -25.99
C GLN A 17 31.78 22.37 -24.98
N GLN A 18 31.57 22.06 -23.69
CA GLN A 18 32.68 21.71 -22.80
C GLN A 18 32.21 20.87 -21.60
N LYS A 19 32.86 19.72 -21.47
CA LYS A 19 32.79 18.68 -20.44
C LYS A 19 33.82 18.98 -19.36
N PRO A 20 33.50 18.85 -18.07
CA PRO A 20 34.52 18.63 -17.05
C PRO A 20 34.65 17.16 -16.65
N SER A 21 35.89 16.81 -16.33
CA SER A 21 36.49 15.49 -16.16
C SER A 21 36.21 14.82 -14.82
N ILE A 22 36.12 13.49 -14.88
CA ILE A 22 36.24 12.53 -13.78
C ILE A 22 37.66 12.57 -13.18
N PRO A 23 37.82 12.53 -11.85
CA PRO A 23 39.03 12.01 -11.22
C PRO A 23 38.84 10.55 -10.75
N LYS A 24 39.86 9.74 -11.03
CA LYS A 24 39.99 8.33 -10.65
C LYS A 24 40.27 8.17 -9.15
N LYS A 25 39.88 6.99 -8.64
CA LYS A 25 40.15 6.43 -7.30
C LYS A 25 41.65 6.45 -6.92
N PRO A 26 41.95 6.24 -5.64
CA PRO A 26 42.56 4.96 -5.29
C PRO A 26 41.94 4.25 -4.09
N CYS A 27 42.18 2.93 -4.06
CA CYS A 27 41.75 1.94 -3.10
C CYS A 27 42.34 2.15 -1.70
N ALA A 28 41.60 1.73 -0.67
CA ALA A 28 42.17 1.22 0.57
C ALA A 28 41.29 0.08 1.11
N PHE A 29 41.87 -1.12 1.13
CA PHE A 29 41.39 -2.29 1.85
C PHE A 29 41.61 -2.09 3.36
N GLY A 30 40.67 -2.58 4.18
CA GLY A 30 40.98 -2.94 5.57
C GLY A 30 39.84 -2.75 6.56
N ALA A 31 39.09 -3.82 6.82
CA ALA A 31 38.80 -4.34 8.18
C ALA A 31 37.68 -5.40 8.12
N PRO A 32 37.90 -6.63 8.63
CA PRO A 32 36.82 -7.58 8.88
C PRO A 32 36.21 -7.34 10.27
N PRO A 33 34.87 -7.47 10.45
CA PRO A 33 34.29 -7.49 11.78
C PRO A 33 34.54 -8.85 12.44
N ARG A 34 35.10 -8.84 13.65
CA ARG A 34 35.24 -10.00 14.52
C ARG A 34 33.88 -10.42 15.06
N HIS A 35 33.47 -11.65 14.74
CA HIS A 35 32.39 -12.35 15.44
C HIS A 35 32.80 -12.62 16.90
N LEU A 36 32.13 -11.97 17.85
CA LEU A 36 32.18 -12.36 19.25
C LEU A 36 31.00 -13.28 19.55
N HIS A 37 31.28 -14.59 19.54
CA HIS A 37 30.45 -15.60 20.18
C HIS A 37 30.39 -15.32 21.68
N ARG A 38 29.18 -15.04 22.19
CA ARG A 38 28.90 -15.01 23.63
C ARG A 38 28.24 -16.35 24.01
N PRO A 39 28.87 -17.22 24.80
CA PRO A 39 28.25 -18.46 25.24
C PRO A 39 27.24 -18.17 26.35
N CYS A 40 25.99 -18.60 26.13
CA CYS A 40 24.92 -18.57 27.12
C CYS A 40 25.18 -19.69 28.15
N LYS A 41 25.41 -19.32 29.41
CA LYS A 41 25.55 -20.27 30.51
C LYS A 41 24.17 -20.79 30.92
N LYS A 42 24.01 -22.11 30.87
CA LYS A 42 22.92 -22.88 31.49
C LYS A 42 23.13 -22.87 33.01
N ASN A 43 22.16 -22.39 33.77
CA ASN A 43 22.02 -22.72 35.18
C ASN A 43 20.71 -23.50 35.38
N ALA A 44 20.86 -24.68 35.97
CA ALA A 44 19.79 -25.57 36.39
C ALA A 44 19.51 -25.40 37.90
N ALA A 45 18.31 -25.87 38.28
CA ALA A 45 17.82 -26.13 39.64
C ALA A 45 17.56 -24.87 40.49
N VAL A 46 16.48 -24.77 41.28
CA VAL A 46 15.94 -25.75 42.23
C VAL A 46 14.43 -25.56 42.40
N SER A 47 13.66 -26.65 42.35
CA SER A 47 12.27 -26.69 42.82
C SER A 47 12.25 -26.97 44.32
N VAL A 48 11.68 -26.05 45.10
CA VAL A 48 11.37 -26.28 46.52
C VAL A 48 9.86 -26.38 46.66
N ALA A 49 9.41 -27.57 47.05
CA ALA A 49 8.04 -27.82 47.47
C ALA A 49 7.94 -27.48 48.98
N CYS A 50 6.98 -26.65 49.35
CA CYS A 50 6.58 -26.43 50.73
C CYS A 50 5.09 -26.73 50.85
N THR A 51 4.78 -27.82 51.55
CA THR A 51 3.45 -28.13 52.09
C THR A 51 3.23 -27.33 53.37
N GLY A 52 2.09 -26.64 53.49
CA GLY A 52 1.65 -26.01 54.72
C GLY A 52 0.15 -25.69 54.65
N GLN A 53 -0.64 -26.41 55.45
CA GLN A 53 -2.04 -26.09 55.74
C GLN A 53 -2.13 -24.86 56.66
N GLY A 54 -3.14 -24.02 56.44
CA GLY A 54 -3.54 -22.93 57.33
C GLY A 54 -4.89 -22.36 56.91
N GLU A 55 -5.85 -22.35 57.82
CA GLU A 55 -7.27 -22.06 57.61
C GLU A 55 -7.61 -20.59 57.33
N GLN A 56 -8.52 -20.42 56.36
CA GLN A 56 -9.75 -19.60 56.36
C GLN A 56 -9.72 -18.16 56.92
N ARG A 57 -9.81 -17.18 56.00
CA ARG A 57 -10.61 -15.96 56.24
C ARG A 57 -11.15 -15.39 54.93
N SER A 58 -12.47 -15.41 54.82
CA SER A 58 -13.24 -14.87 53.70
C SER A 58 -13.03 -13.36 53.55
N SER A 59 -12.68 -12.94 52.34
CA SER A 59 -12.78 -11.55 51.85
C SER A 59 -13.39 -11.60 50.45
N PRO A 60 -14.18 -10.58 50.06
CA PRO A 60 -15.15 -10.70 48.97
C PRO A 60 -14.43 -10.94 47.64
N ALA A 61 -14.99 -11.86 46.87
CA ALA A 61 -14.60 -12.06 45.47
C ALA A 61 -14.76 -10.72 44.75
N ILE A 62 -13.63 -10.10 44.41
CA ILE A 62 -13.55 -9.03 43.44
C ILE A 62 -14.17 -9.61 42.19
N ALA A 63 -15.35 -9.11 41.83
CA ALA A 63 -15.94 -9.38 40.54
C ALA A 63 -14.86 -9.08 39.51
N ALA A 64 -14.47 -10.10 38.74
CA ALA A 64 -13.74 -9.88 37.51
C ALA A 64 -14.47 -8.76 36.77
N PRO A 65 -13.76 -7.79 36.18
CA PRO A 65 -14.41 -6.87 35.26
C PRO A 65 -15.17 -7.74 34.27
N GLN A 66 -16.50 -7.69 34.31
CA GLN A 66 -17.27 -8.00 33.14
C GLN A 66 -16.70 -7.02 32.12
N GLU A 67 -15.92 -7.55 31.18
CA GLU A 67 -15.70 -6.92 29.90
C GLU A 67 -17.09 -6.54 29.43
N ALA A 68 -17.41 -5.26 29.65
CA ALA A 68 -18.52 -4.62 28.98
C ALA A 68 -18.26 -4.93 27.52
N GLN A 69 -19.08 -5.80 26.96
CA GLN A 69 -19.11 -6.06 25.53
C GLN A 69 -19.50 -4.73 24.90
N ALA A 70 -18.50 -3.87 24.70
CA ALA A 70 -18.58 -2.73 23.83
C ALA A 70 -18.77 -3.36 22.46
N GLY A 71 -20.02 -3.38 22.01
CA GLY A 71 -20.36 -3.93 20.72
C GLY A 71 -19.47 -3.28 19.67
N THR A 72 -18.56 -4.07 19.11
CA THR A 72 -17.56 -3.57 18.18
C THR A 72 -18.27 -3.45 16.84
N PHE A 73 -18.39 -2.24 16.31
CA PHE A 73 -18.92 -2.05 14.96
C PHE A 73 -18.01 -2.80 13.98
N SER A 74 -18.63 -3.44 13.00
CA SER A 74 -17.90 -4.11 11.92
C SER A 74 -17.83 -3.19 10.71
N VAL A 75 -16.76 -3.31 9.94
CA VAL A 75 -16.62 -2.62 8.65
C VAL A 75 -16.40 -3.64 7.56
N GLU A 76 -17.11 -3.50 6.45
CA GLU A 76 -16.90 -4.28 5.24
C GLU A 76 -16.38 -3.37 4.12
N PHE A 77 -15.43 -3.89 3.35
CA PHE A 77 -14.86 -3.26 2.17
C PHE A 77 -15.11 -4.18 0.97
N ARG A 78 -15.59 -3.62 -0.14
CA ARG A 78 -15.76 -4.34 -1.41
C ARG A 78 -15.21 -3.51 -2.55
N THR A 79 -14.43 -4.14 -3.42
CA THR A 79 -13.92 -3.50 -4.63
C THR A 79 -14.93 -3.64 -5.78
N ARG A 80 -14.90 -2.67 -6.70
CA ARG A 80 -15.82 -2.57 -7.84
C ARG A 80 -15.06 -2.60 -9.17
N ASP A 81 -15.81 -2.52 -10.26
CA ASP A 81 -15.24 -2.30 -11.59
C ASP A 81 -14.80 -0.83 -11.75
N GLY A 82 -14.26 -0.50 -12.93
CA GLY A 82 -13.83 0.87 -13.23
C GLY A 82 -12.58 1.32 -12.47
N CYS A 83 -11.85 0.40 -11.84
CA CYS A 83 -10.58 0.68 -11.21
C CYS A 83 -9.50 0.90 -12.29
N ARG A 84 -8.39 1.53 -11.88
CA ARG A 84 -7.21 1.70 -12.73
C ARG A 84 -5.93 1.53 -11.94
N LEU A 85 -4.89 1.07 -12.61
CA LEU A 85 -3.54 0.98 -12.04
C LEU A 85 -2.56 1.59 -13.04
N GLY A 86 -1.54 2.27 -12.57
CA GLY A 86 -0.47 2.82 -13.41
C GLY A 86 0.87 2.60 -12.74
N ILE A 87 1.92 2.33 -13.53
CA ILE A 87 3.32 2.29 -13.06
C ILE A 87 4.25 3.02 -14.04
N SER A 88 5.22 3.78 -13.54
CA SER A 88 6.14 4.59 -14.34
C SER A 88 5.44 5.56 -15.31
N ARG A 89 5.89 5.65 -16.56
CA ARG A 89 5.26 6.43 -17.64
C ARG A 89 4.33 5.60 -18.51
N TYR A 90 4.05 4.35 -18.13
CA TYR A 90 3.08 3.53 -18.85
C TYR A 90 1.69 4.15 -18.74
N PRO A 91 0.86 4.05 -19.80
CA PRO A 91 -0.56 4.32 -19.71
C PRO A 91 -1.22 3.51 -18.60
N ASP A 92 -2.29 4.05 -18.04
CA ASP A 92 -3.03 3.34 -17.00
C ASP A 92 -3.73 2.10 -17.56
N PHE A 93 -3.64 1.02 -16.79
CA PHE A 93 -4.35 -0.23 -16.99
C PHE A 93 -5.78 -0.06 -16.47
N ALA A 94 -6.77 -0.32 -17.31
CA ALA A 94 -8.15 -0.47 -16.86
C ALA A 94 -8.27 -1.80 -16.10
N TYR A 95 -8.89 -1.77 -14.93
CA TYR A 95 -8.91 -2.91 -14.02
C TYR A 95 -10.33 -3.12 -13.46
N ASN A 96 -10.87 -4.31 -13.67
CA ASN A 96 -12.06 -4.79 -12.99
C ASN A 96 -11.63 -5.51 -11.71
N ALA A 97 -11.79 -4.83 -10.57
CA ALA A 97 -11.50 -5.39 -9.27
C ALA A 97 -12.73 -6.03 -8.61
N GLN A 98 -13.87 -6.18 -9.29
CA GLN A 98 -15.05 -6.81 -8.69
C GLN A 98 -14.73 -8.18 -8.07
N GLY A 99 -15.33 -8.43 -6.90
CA GLY A 99 -15.12 -9.66 -6.12
C GLY A 99 -14.06 -9.55 -5.04
N GLY A 100 -13.28 -8.45 -5.00
CA GLY A 100 -12.45 -8.15 -3.84
C GLY A 100 -13.29 -7.73 -2.63
N ARG A 101 -12.80 -8.11 -1.45
CA ARG A 101 -13.52 -8.00 -0.18
C ARG A 101 -12.57 -7.82 0.99
N GLY A 102 -13.09 -7.36 2.11
CA GLY A 102 -12.41 -7.30 3.40
C GLY A 102 -13.42 -7.05 4.51
N VAL A 103 -13.17 -7.63 5.67
CA VAL A 103 -13.92 -7.36 6.89
C VAL A 103 -12.94 -6.85 7.94
N GLY A 104 -13.40 -5.93 8.77
CA GLY A 104 -12.60 -5.30 9.80
C GLY A 104 -13.42 -4.90 11.00
N VAL A 105 -12.72 -4.30 11.94
CA VAL A 105 -13.30 -3.69 13.13
C VAL A 105 -13.17 -2.18 13.05
N VAL A 106 -14.16 -1.53 13.63
CA VAL A 106 -14.12 -0.12 13.94
C VAL A 106 -13.61 0.04 15.36
N ALA A 107 -12.49 0.74 15.52
CA ALA A 107 -12.08 1.24 16.82
C ALA A 107 -12.83 2.56 17.07
N SER A 108 -13.53 2.64 18.21
CA SER A 108 -14.15 3.87 18.66
C SER A 108 -13.07 4.95 18.83
N SER A 109 -13.16 6.00 18.02
CA SER A 109 -12.31 7.18 18.13
C SER A 109 -12.58 7.89 19.45
N GLY A 110 -11.55 8.46 20.08
CA GLY A 110 -11.71 9.38 21.19
C GLY A 110 -12.70 10.50 20.84
N GLU A 111 -13.50 10.90 21.82
CA GLU A 111 -14.82 11.55 21.73
C GLU A 111 -14.96 12.84 20.86
N ASP A 112 -13.92 13.33 20.19
CA ASP A 112 -13.92 14.69 19.63
C ASP A 112 -13.71 14.82 18.09
N SER A 113 -13.37 13.75 17.34
CA SER A 113 -12.97 13.92 15.93
C SER A 113 -14.04 13.59 14.88
N GLY A 114 -15.18 12.99 15.27
CA GLY A 114 -16.20 12.51 14.34
C GLY A 114 -15.70 11.50 13.29
N THR A 115 -14.45 11.06 13.42
CA THR A 115 -13.73 10.22 12.44
C THR A 115 -13.53 8.85 13.04
N VAL A 116 -13.94 7.82 12.34
CA VAL A 116 -13.87 6.43 12.77
C VAL A 116 -12.55 5.81 12.31
N LEU A 117 -11.83 5.18 13.24
CA LEU A 117 -10.63 4.41 12.92
C LEU A 117 -11.05 2.98 12.54
N VAL A 118 -10.60 2.51 11.38
CA VAL A 118 -10.88 1.17 10.87
C VAL A 118 -9.62 0.36 10.70
N GLU A 119 -9.70 -0.92 11.02
CA GLU A 119 -8.64 -1.90 10.77
C GLU A 119 -9.23 -3.17 10.16
N PHE A 120 -8.83 -3.47 8.92
CA PHE A 120 -9.28 -4.66 8.21
C PHE A 120 -8.42 -5.86 8.56
N ASP A 121 -9.07 -7.01 8.80
CA ASP A 121 -8.39 -8.27 8.99
C ASP A 121 -7.74 -8.71 7.67
N VAL A 122 -6.42 -8.79 7.67
CA VAL A 122 -5.60 -9.23 6.53
C VAL A 122 -6.00 -10.60 6.03
N SER A 123 -6.47 -11.50 6.91
CA SER A 123 -6.90 -12.84 6.51
C SER A 123 -8.19 -12.84 5.67
N SER A 124 -9.01 -11.81 5.83
CA SER A 124 -10.25 -11.60 5.08
C SER A 124 -10.04 -10.78 3.79
N LEU A 125 -8.94 -10.02 3.71
CA LEU A 125 -8.65 -9.13 2.59
C LEU A 125 -8.30 -9.93 1.33
N TYR A 126 -9.08 -9.69 0.29
CA TYR A 126 -8.87 -10.24 -1.03
C TYR A 126 -9.02 -9.12 -2.07
N ILE A 127 -8.03 -9.00 -2.95
CA ILE A 127 -8.10 -8.14 -4.13
C ILE A 127 -7.84 -9.07 -5.33
N PRO A 128 -8.68 -9.04 -6.39
CA PRO A 128 -8.46 -9.90 -7.53
C PRO A 128 -7.07 -9.72 -8.15
N ALA A 129 -6.55 -10.78 -8.75
CA ALA A 129 -5.30 -10.67 -9.49
C ALA A 129 -5.52 -9.87 -10.77
N MET A 130 -4.49 -9.15 -11.23
CA MET A 130 -4.47 -8.58 -12.57
C MET A 130 -4.12 -9.67 -13.58
N SER A 131 -4.99 -9.89 -14.56
CA SER A 131 -4.83 -10.91 -15.60
C SER A 131 -5.58 -10.50 -16.86
N GLY A 132 -5.52 -11.29 -17.93
CA GLY A 132 -6.34 -11.05 -19.12
C GLY A 132 -7.86 -11.00 -18.86
N ALA A 133 -8.35 -11.62 -17.78
CA ALA A 133 -9.77 -11.60 -17.42
C ALA A 133 -10.19 -10.31 -16.70
N THR A 134 -9.29 -9.70 -15.94
CA THR A 134 -9.59 -8.59 -15.04
C THR A 134 -8.98 -7.26 -15.51
N THR A 135 -8.01 -7.27 -16.41
CA THR A 135 -7.22 -6.09 -16.75
C THR A 135 -7.09 -5.89 -18.26
N LYS A 136 -7.22 -4.64 -18.69
CA LYS A 136 -6.97 -4.21 -20.06
C LYS A 136 -5.90 -3.13 -20.12
N PHE A 137 -4.94 -3.30 -21.01
CA PHE A 137 -3.91 -2.32 -21.36
C PHE A 137 -4.16 -1.83 -22.79
N LEU A 138 -4.36 -0.53 -22.98
CA LEU A 138 -4.73 0.06 -24.27
C LEU A 138 -5.95 -0.60 -24.92
N GLY A 139 -6.93 -1.01 -24.10
CA GLY A 139 -8.16 -1.67 -24.54
C GLY A 139 -8.06 -3.18 -24.80
N LEU A 140 -6.85 -3.75 -24.81
CA LEU A 140 -6.62 -5.17 -25.00
C LEU A 140 -6.42 -5.88 -23.65
N PRO A 141 -6.88 -7.13 -23.48
CA PRO A 141 -6.51 -7.95 -22.33
C PRO A 141 -4.99 -7.99 -22.12
N LEU A 142 -4.56 -8.16 -20.87
CA LEU A 142 -3.15 -8.43 -20.61
C LEU A 142 -2.65 -9.64 -21.43
N PRO A 143 -1.37 -9.65 -21.83
CA PRO A 143 -0.79 -10.77 -22.57
C PRO A 143 -1.10 -12.12 -21.90
N PRO A 144 -1.34 -13.18 -22.68
CA PRO A 144 -1.59 -14.51 -22.14
C PRO A 144 -0.53 -14.93 -21.12
N PHE A 145 -0.98 -15.61 -20.07
CA PHE A 145 -0.17 -16.11 -18.95
C PHE A 145 0.44 -15.06 -18.03
N LEU A 146 0.39 -13.78 -18.39
CA LEU A 146 0.80 -12.70 -17.49
C LEU A 146 -0.23 -12.56 -16.36
N LYS A 147 0.25 -12.61 -15.13
CA LYS A 147 -0.56 -12.48 -13.92
C LYS A 147 0.20 -11.68 -12.87
N ILE A 148 -0.51 -10.78 -12.20
CA ILE A 148 -0.01 -10.05 -11.04
C ILE A 148 -0.94 -10.35 -9.87
N ASP A 149 -0.47 -11.14 -8.91
CA ASP A 149 -1.20 -11.38 -7.67
C ASP A 149 -1.01 -10.19 -6.72
N ILE A 150 -2.10 -9.70 -6.16
CA ILE A 150 -2.12 -8.61 -5.17
C ILE A 150 -2.36 -9.25 -3.81
N LEU A 151 -1.38 -9.18 -2.93
CA LEU A 151 -1.39 -9.81 -1.60
C LEU A 151 -1.32 -8.72 -0.53
N PRO A 152 -2.48 -8.26 -0.02
CA PRO A 152 -2.55 -7.24 1.03
C PRO A 152 -1.79 -7.68 2.29
N GLU A 153 -1.07 -6.74 2.89
CA GLU A 153 -0.40 -6.90 4.20
C GLU A 153 -1.00 -5.96 5.25
N ALA A 154 -1.67 -4.88 4.83
CA ALA A 154 -2.45 -4.02 5.70
C ALA A 154 -3.45 -3.19 4.89
N LEU A 155 -4.63 -2.98 5.47
CA LEU A 155 -5.56 -1.94 5.10
C LEU A 155 -6.17 -1.39 6.39
N ARG A 156 -5.84 -0.14 6.73
CA ARG A 156 -6.32 0.50 7.97
C ARG A 156 -6.29 2.02 7.85
N GLY A 157 -7.10 2.74 8.59
CA GLY A 157 -7.04 4.19 8.59
C GLY A 157 -8.33 4.82 9.04
N ASN A 158 -8.63 5.99 8.51
CA ASN A 158 -9.68 6.86 9.00
C ASN A 158 -10.82 6.99 7.98
N ILE A 159 -12.04 7.03 8.50
CA ILE A 159 -13.25 7.35 7.73
C ILE A 159 -13.98 8.44 8.50
N ASP A 160 -14.23 9.58 7.88
CA ASP A 160 -15.16 10.58 8.39
C ASP A 160 -16.56 10.28 7.81
N PRO A 161 -17.50 9.75 8.60
CA PRO A 161 -18.83 9.40 8.11
C PRO A 161 -19.68 10.64 7.77
N THR A 162 -19.32 11.82 8.29
CA THR A 162 -20.04 13.07 8.04
C THR A 162 -19.63 13.67 6.70
N SER A 163 -18.32 13.76 6.45
CA SER A 163 -17.82 14.36 5.21
C SER A 163 -17.66 13.36 4.07
N GLY A 164 -17.66 12.05 4.37
CA GLY A 164 -17.36 10.97 3.44
C GLY A 164 -15.87 10.83 3.14
N GLN A 165 -14.99 11.57 3.82
CA GLN A 165 -13.55 11.46 3.60
C GLN A 165 -13.04 10.10 4.08
N VAL A 166 -12.20 9.46 3.26
CA VAL A 166 -11.61 8.14 3.55
C VAL A 166 -10.11 8.22 3.30
N ASP A 167 -9.32 7.80 4.28
CA ASP A 167 -7.86 7.74 4.22
C ASP A 167 -7.36 6.41 4.78
N LEU A 168 -7.01 5.46 3.91
CA LEU A 168 -6.58 4.11 4.29
C LEU A 168 -5.11 3.89 3.93
N LYS A 169 -4.28 3.62 4.94
CA LYS A 169 -2.95 3.05 4.75
C LYS A 169 -3.09 1.66 4.15
N PHE A 170 -2.55 1.50 2.95
CA PHE A 170 -2.55 0.27 2.20
C PHE A 170 -1.11 -0.19 1.98
N ARG A 171 -0.84 -1.42 2.39
CA ARG A 171 0.42 -2.09 2.12
C ARG A 171 0.13 -3.42 1.45
N SER A 172 0.82 -3.71 0.35
CA SER A 172 0.60 -4.95 -0.39
C SER A 172 1.84 -5.36 -1.17
N ARG A 173 1.95 -6.68 -1.39
CA ARG A 173 2.89 -7.27 -2.35
C ARG A 173 2.21 -7.46 -3.69
N PHE A 174 2.88 -7.06 -4.76
CA PHE A 174 2.48 -7.29 -6.14
C PHE A 174 3.42 -8.32 -6.75
N CYS A 175 2.92 -9.54 -6.93
CA CYS A 175 3.70 -10.68 -7.38
C CYS A 175 3.50 -10.91 -8.87
N PHE A 176 4.48 -10.50 -9.68
CA PHE A 176 4.44 -10.64 -11.13
C PHE A 176 4.88 -12.04 -11.58
N SER A 177 4.14 -12.63 -12.51
CA SER A 177 4.48 -13.91 -13.14
C SER A 177 4.04 -13.98 -14.59
N VAL A 178 4.74 -14.80 -15.37
CA VAL A 178 4.36 -15.16 -16.74
C VAL A 178 4.40 -16.68 -16.84
N GLY A 179 3.22 -17.29 -16.82
CA GLY A 179 3.07 -18.75 -16.85
C GLY A 179 3.93 -19.47 -15.81
N SER A 180 4.55 -20.58 -16.20
CA SER A 180 5.53 -21.30 -15.38
C SER A 180 6.98 -20.88 -15.64
N ILE A 181 7.22 -19.97 -16.59
CA ILE A 181 8.56 -19.65 -17.11
C ILE A 181 9.25 -18.53 -16.35
N TYR A 182 8.49 -17.63 -15.72
CA TYR A 182 9.04 -16.46 -15.06
C TYR A 182 8.21 -16.02 -13.87
N ARG A 183 8.90 -15.70 -12.77
CA ARG A 183 8.35 -15.11 -11.54
C ARG A 183 9.35 -14.10 -11.00
N ALA A 184 8.93 -12.85 -10.87
CA ALA A 184 9.77 -11.82 -10.26
C ALA A 184 9.63 -11.85 -8.73
N PRO A 185 10.64 -11.37 -7.98
CA PRO A 185 10.45 -10.98 -6.58
C PRO A 185 9.27 -9.99 -6.44
N PRO A 186 8.54 -9.98 -5.31
CA PRO A 186 7.40 -9.08 -5.13
C PRO A 186 7.80 -7.61 -5.16
N LEU A 187 6.99 -6.79 -5.84
CA LEU A 187 7.05 -5.34 -5.70
C LEU A 187 6.24 -4.95 -4.46
N PHE A 188 6.84 -4.17 -3.57
CA PHE A 188 6.16 -3.66 -2.38
C PHE A 188 5.55 -2.30 -2.68
N VAL A 189 4.27 -2.15 -2.35
CA VAL A 189 3.56 -0.87 -2.44
C VAL A 189 3.09 -0.51 -1.04
N ASP A 190 3.50 0.67 -0.59
CA ASP A 190 3.05 1.30 0.66
C ASP A 190 2.54 2.71 0.31
N THR A 191 1.25 2.95 0.53
CA THR A 191 0.59 4.21 0.18
C THR A 191 -0.60 4.50 1.08
N THR A 192 -1.10 5.74 1.02
CA THR A 192 -2.45 6.05 1.49
C THR A 192 -3.39 6.02 0.29
N LEU A 193 -4.39 5.14 0.32
CA LEU A 193 -5.57 5.20 -0.54
C LEU A 193 -6.53 6.22 0.06
N THR A 194 -6.68 7.37 -0.60
CA THR A 194 -7.46 8.51 -0.14
C THR A 194 -8.63 8.84 -1.07
N SER A 195 -9.75 9.32 -0.54
CA SER A 195 -10.83 9.92 -1.33
C SER A 195 -10.48 11.31 -1.86
N GLU A 196 -9.38 11.91 -1.40
CA GLU A 196 -8.93 13.24 -1.79
C GLU A 196 -7.88 13.17 -2.92
N GLU A 197 -7.08 14.22 -3.09
CA GLU A 197 -5.96 14.21 -4.02
C GLU A 197 -4.78 13.38 -3.49
N SER A 198 -4.17 12.56 -4.36
CA SER A 198 -2.88 11.92 -4.14
C SER A 198 -1.92 12.29 -5.27
N SER A 199 -0.72 12.74 -4.90
CA SER A 199 0.24 13.36 -5.81
C SER A 199 1.67 12.88 -5.55
N GLY A 200 2.36 12.48 -6.61
CA GLY A 200 3.81 12.28 -6.67
C GLY A 200 4.48 13.26 -7.64
N ALA A 201 5.73 12.99 -7.97
CA ALA A 201 6.54 13.75 -8.91
C ALA A 201 6.11 13.58 -10.38
N ILE A 202 5.61 12.40 -10.77
CA ILE A 202 5.18 12.12 -12.15
C ILE A 202 3.71 11.72 -12.27
N ARG A 203 3.09 11.24 -11.18
CA ARG A 203 1.71 10.77 -11.17
C ARG A 203 0.85 11.56 -10.19
N ARG A 204 -0.41 11.78 -10.54
CA ARG A 204 -1.40 12.49 -9.71
C ARG A 204 -2.79 11.96 -10.01
N GLY A 205 -3.63 11.87 -8.99
CA GLY A 205 -5.05 11.63 -9.17
C GLY A 205 -5.88 12.14 -8.00
N THR A 206 -7.18 12.17 -8.21
CA THR A 206 -8.16 12.61 -7.21
C THR A 206 -9.20 11.53 -7.04
N GLY A 207 -9.46 11.16 -5.79
CA GLY A 207 -10.52 10.26 -5.39
C GLY A 207 -11.91 10.90 -5.46
N GLU A 208 -12.89 10.19 -4.94
CA GLU A 208 -14.24 10.66 -4.68
C GLU A 208 -14.65 10.19 -3.29
N ARG A 209 -15.18 11.11 -2.48
CA ARG A 209 -15.65 10.84 -1.12
C ARG A 209 -16.77 9.82 -1.11
N MET A 210 -16.86 9.12 0.01
CA MET A 210 -17.88 8.14 0.30
C MET A 210 -19.27 8.78 0.29
N ASP A 211 -20.17 8.24 -0.53
CA ASP A 211 -21.56 8.64 -0.57
C ASP A 211 -22.41 7.93 0.51
N GLY A 212 -23.71 8.24 0.57
CA GLY A 212 -24.62 7.61 1.54
C GLY A 212 -24.86 6.11 1.34
N GLU A 213 -24.46 5.54 0.20
CA GLU A 213 -24.46 4.10 -0.06
C GLU A 213 -23.09 3.46 0.26
N GLY A 214 -22.15 4.24 0.79
CA GLY A 214 -20.79 3.78 1.08
C GLY A 214 -19.88 3.73 -0.15
N ARG A 215 -20.31 4.20 -1.33
CA ARG A 215 -19.50 4.15 -2.55
C ARG A 215 -18.47 5.27 -2.54
N CYS A 216 -17.23 4.94 -2.86
CA CYS A 216 -16.14 5.89 -2.97
C CYS A 216 -15.17 5.50 -4.09
N LYS A 217 -14.33 6.45 -4.49
CA LYS A 217 -13.15 6.19 -5.32
C LYS A 217 -11.92 6.59 -4.53
N LEU A 218 -11.08 5.62 -4.20
CA LEU A 218 -9.82 5.88 -3.50
C LEU A 218 -8.68 5.97 -4.50
N VAL A 219 -7.76 6.92 -4.29
CA VAL A 219 -6.56 7.09 -5.09
C VAL A 219 -5.32 7.03 -4.20
N GLY A 220 -4.24 6.41 -4.67
CA GLY A 220 -2.98 6.39 -3.95
C GLY A 220 -1.79 6.37 -4.91
N VAL A 221 -0.85 7.27 -4.69
CA VAL A 221 0.46 7.29 -5.36
C VAL A 221 1.51 6.70 -4.41
N ALA A 222 2.39 5.86 -4.93
CA ALA A 222 3.50 5.26 -4.18
C ALA A 222 4.77 5.26 -5.02
N VAL A 223 5.93 5.25 -4.36
CA VAL A 223 7.20 4.91 -5.00
C VAL A 223 7.44 3.42 -4.82
N VAL A 224 7.83 2.76 -5.90
CA VAL A 224 8.20 1.34 -5.93
C VAL A 224 9.71 1.24 -6.11
N ASP A 225 10.37 0.63 -5.14
CA ASP A 225 11.81 0.44 -5.14
C ASP A 225 12.27 -0.66 -6.11
N PRO A 226 13.53 -0.65 -6.55
CA PRO A 226 14.11 -1.75 -7.30
C PRO A 226 14.11 -3.04 -6.50
N ILE A 227 13.99 -4.16 -7.20
CA ILE A 227 14.05 -5.51 -6.65
C ILE A 227 15.28 -6.26 -7.16
N ASP A 228 15.54 -7.46 -6.64
CA ASP A 228 16.59 -8.35 -7.13
C ASP A 228 16.20 -9.00 -8.47
N ASP A 229 15.90 -8.18 -9.48
CA ASP A 229 15.55 -8.59 -10.83
C ASP A 229 15.85 -7.46 -11.84
N ILE A 230 16.94 -7.63 -12.61
CA ILE A 230 17.41 -6.63 -13.58
C ILE A 230 16.40 -6.40 -14.68
N PHE A 231 15.74 -7.46 -15.16
CA PHE A 231 14.73 -7.36 -16.21
C PHE A 231 13.56 -6.52 -15.72
N MET A 232 13.00 -6.83 -14.55
CA MET A 232 11.86 -6.11 -14.00
C MET A 232 12.20 -4.65 -13.68
N ASN A 233 13.37 -4.40 -13.10
CA ASN A 233 13.86 -3.04 -12.82
C ASN A 233 13.96 -2.21 -14.10
N THR A 234 14.46 -2.81 -15.18
CA THR A 234 14.58 -2.11 -16.47
C THR A 234 13.21 -1.92 -17.13
N PHE A 235 12.41 -2.99 -17.18
CA PHE A 235 11.09 -3.00 -17.81
C PHE A 235 10.14 -1.97 -17.19
N LEU A 236 10.11 -1.87 -15.86
CA LEU A 236 9.29 -0.89 -15.14
C LEU A 236 10.01 0.45 -14.91
N SER A 237 11.32 0.52 -15.21
CA SER A 237 12.17 1.67 -14.90
C SER A 237 12.21 2.00 -13.40
N LEU A 238 12.44 1.00 -12.54
CA LEU A 238 12.51 1.17 -11.09
C LEU A 238 13.81 1.88 -10.66
N PRO A 239 13.80 2.72 -9.60
CA PRO A 239 12.63 3.11 -8.82
C PRO A 239 11.68 3.99 -9.62
N THR A 240 10.37 3.85 -9.38
CA THR A 240 9.37 4.62 -10.11
C THR A 240 8.09 4.83 -9.31
N GLU A 241 7.21 5.70 -9.79
CA GLU A 241 5.91 5.90 -9.17
C GLU A 241 4.86 4.93 -9.74
N CYS A 242 4.02 4.41 -8.87
CA CYS A 242 2.75 3.80 -9.26
C CYS A 242 1.57 4.61 -8.73
N ILE A 243 0.43 4.50 -9.40
CA ILE A 243 -0.85 5.05 -8.95
C ILE A 243 -1.91 3.95 -8.98
N ALA A 244 -2.80 3.96 -7.99
CA ALA A 244 -4.00 3.15 -7.98
C ALA A 244 -5.24 4.04 -7.91
N TYR A 245 -6.25 3.71 -8.69
CA TYR A 245 -7.62 4.19 -8.57
C TYR A 245 -8.51 2.99 -8.24
N LEU A 246 -9.12 3.01 -7.07
CA LEU A 246 -9.86 1.91 -6.50
C LEU A 246 -11.30 2.36 -6.23
N ASN A 247 -12.22 1.95 -7.09
CA ASN A 247 -13.64 2.09 -6.82
C ASN A 247 -14.05 1.03 -5.80
N ALA A 248 -14.69 1.46 -4.73
CA ALA A 248 -15.05 0.59 -3.63
C ALA A 248 -16.41 0.96 -3.04
N THR A 249 -16.95 0.04 -2.24
CA THR A 249 -18.02 0.28 -1.29
C THR A 249 -17.51 -0.07 0.10
N ILE A 250 -17.70 0.84 1.05
CA ILE A 250 -17.37 0.66 2.46
C ILE A 250 -18.66 0.78 3.25
N SER A 251 -18.96 -0.20 4.10
CA SER A 251 -20.15 -0.20 4.94
C SER A 251 -19.77 -0.49 6.39
N ILE A 252 -20.26 0.36 7.30
CA ILE A 252 -20.10 0.19 8.74
C ILE A 252 -21.42 -0.37 9.28
N THR A 253 -21.36 -1.49 9.99
CA THR A 253 -22.53 -2.16 10.56
C THR A 253 -22.43 -2.19 12.08
N GLU A 254 -23.52 -1.82 12.74
CA GLU A 254 -23.63 -1.84 14.18
C GLU A 254 -23.64 -3.29 14.72
N PRO A 255 -23.12 -3.53 15.92
CA PRO A 255 -23.28 -4.80 16.61
C PRO A 255 -24.79 -5.10 16.78
N SER A 256 -25.22 -6.28 16.30
CA SER A 256 -26.59 -6.79 16.45
C SER A 256 -26.90 -7.29 17.85
#